data_AF-A0A0X3THN1-F1
#
_entry.id   AF-A0A0X3THN1-F1
#
_cell.length_a   1.000
_cell.length_b   1.000
_cell.length_c   1.000
_cell.angle_alpha   90.00
_cell.angle_beta   90.00
_cell.angle_gamma   90.00
#
_symmetry.space_group_name_H-M   'P 1'
#
loop_
_entity.id
_entity.type
_entity.pdbx_description
1 polymer ?
#
loop_
_entity_poly.entity_id
_entity_poly.type
_entity_poly.pdbx_seq_one_letter_code
_entity_poly.pdbx_strand_id
1 'polypeptide(L)'
;MNATELKDALNALDDDAYQALMEGAGLVVEQDEGLSIGRPDQAFVMFELGDETFENAQALKASLLSRAEGLIDEYYQFNPLSKPFFNRQLMAYVQTYGPEAFVSMPGQSAQWVVFADGGELVCEDASSPRFDYGLHLRLDEKMPALAIKNKVKNWVQSGSAYEDYISVNVCRFSCME
;
A
#
# COMPACT_ATOMS: atom_id res chain seq x y z
N MET A 1 4.08 -3.25 -0.41
CA MET A 1 4.96 -4.39 -0.18
C MET A 1 4.09 -5.57 0.18
N ASN A 2 4.17 -6.68 -0.55
CA ASN A 2 3.51 -7.93 -0.18
C ASN A 2 4.46 -8.85 0.63
N ALA A 3 3.96 -9.99 1.09
CA ALA A 3 4.76 -10.93 1.90
C ALA A 3 5.97 -11.53 1.16
N THR A 4 5.91 -11.67 -0.16
CA THR A 4 7.04 -12.14 -0.96
C THR A 4 8.12 -11.07 -1.02
N GLU A 5 7.74 -9.83 -1.34
CA GLU A 5 8.63 -8.67 -1.36
C GLU A 5 9.26 -8.42 0.01
N LEU A 6 8.51 -8.62 1.10
CA LEU A 6 9.05 -8.54 2.46
C LEU A 6 10.13 -9.60 2.72
N LYS A 7 9.88 -10.86 2.32
CA LYS A 7 10.89 -11.93 2.47
C LYS A 7 12.16 -11.60 1.69
N ASP A 8 12.02 -11.05 0.49
CA ASP A 8 13.16 -10.61 -0.32
C ASP A 8 13.91 -9.44 0.33
N ALA A 9 13.19 -8.44 0.84
CA ALA A 9 13.78 -7.30 1.54
C ALA A 9 14.50 -7.71 2.83
N LEU A 10 13.92 -8.60 3.64
CA LEU A 10 14.56 -9.20 4.80
C LEU A 10 15.84 -9.96 4.39
N ASN A 11 15.78 -10.74 3.32
CA ASN A 11 16.97 -11.44 2.84
C ASN A 11 18.10 -10.51 2.40
N ALA A 12 17.78 -9.32 1.90
CA ALA A 12 18.71 -8.31 1.45
C ALA A 12 19.33 -7.45 2.57
N LEU A 13 18.77 -7.46 3.79
CA LEU A 13 19.37 -6.79 4.96
C LEU A 13 20.71 -7.43 5.31
N ASP A 14 21.67 -6.58 5.66
CA ASP A 14 23.00 -6.99 6.12
C ASP A 14 23.01 -7.39 7.61
N ASP A 15 24.12 -7.98 8.04
CA ASP A 15 24.28 -8.46 9.41
C ASP A 15 24.23 -7.31 10.43
N ASP A 16 24.72 -6.12 10.06
CA ASP A 16 24.70 -4.92 10.91
C ASP A 16 23.26 -4.46 11.17
N ALA A 17 22.38 -4.52 10.17
CA ALA A 17 20.96 -4.23 10.33
C ALA A 17 20.27 -5.21 11.31
N TYR A 18 20.55 -6.51 11.19
CA TYR A 18 20.01 -7.49 12.13
C TYR A 18 20.57 -7.34 13.55
N GLN A 19 21.84 -6.97 13.67
CA GLN A 19 22.45 -6.67 14.96
C GLN A 19 21.78 -5.45 15.61
N ALA A 20 21.49 -4.40 14.85
CA ALA A 20 20.78 -3.23 15.36
C ALA A 20 19.35 -3.59 15.83
N LEU A 21 18.63 -4.47 15.13
CA LEU A 21 17.33 -4.98 15.60
C LEU A 21 17.45 -5.77 16.91
N MET A 22 18.49 -6.59 17.05
CA MET A 22 18.79 -7.31 18.31
C MET A 22 19.11 -6.35 19.47
N GLU A 23 19.57 -5.13 19.17
CA GLU A 23 19.86 -4.06 20.12
C GLU A 23 18.66 -3.14 20.39
N GLY A 24 17.48 -3.45 19.82
CA GLY A 24 16.23 -2.73 20.08
C GLY A 24 15.86 -1.67 19.05
N ALA A 25 16.51 -1.65 17.87
CA ALA A 25 16.05 -0.82 16.76
C ALA A 25 14.71 -1.34 16.17
N GLY A 26 13.99 -0.45 15.48
CA GLY A 26 12.78 -0.80 14.73
C GLY A 26 13.09 -1.13 13.27
N LEU A 27 12.43 -2.16 12.74
CA LEU A 27 12.37 -2.47 11.32
C LEU A 27 11.26 -1.64 10.68
N VAL A 28 11.61 -0.78 9.73
CA VAL A 28 10.73 0.27 9.21
C VAL A 28 10.49 0.05 7.73
N VAL A 29 9.23 0.20 7.31
CA VAL A 29 8.85 0.11 5.90
C VAL A 29 9.13 1.45 5.22
N GLU A 30 9.94 1.42 4.16
CA GLU A 30 10.23 2.58 3.34
C GLU A 30 9.38 2.58 2.08
N GLN A 31 8.35 3.44 2.07
CA GLN A 31 7.49 3.69 0.90
C GLN A 31 6.93 2.41 0.24
N ASP A 32 6.72 1.35 1.03
CA ASP A 32 6.26 0.03 0.59
C ASP A 32 7.16 -0.67 -0.44
N GLU A 33 8.41 -0.24 -0.56
CA GLU A 33 9.40 -0.76 -1.51
C GLU A 33 10.58 -1.46 -0.85
N GLY A 34 10.91 -1.05 0.37
CA GLY A 34 12.08 -1.57 1.08
C GLY A 34 11.93 -1.49 2.58
N LEU A 35 13.00 -1.93 3.24
CA LEU A 35 13.13 -1.93 4.69
C LEU A 35 14.35 -1.11 5.07
N SER A 36 14.25 -0.41 6.19
CA SER A 36 15.38 0.21 6.86
C SER A 36 15.32 0.03 8.37
N ILE A 37 16.44 0.36 9.02
CA ILE A 37 16.56 0.35 10.46
C ILE A 37 16.34 1.77 10.97
N GLY A 38 15.45 1.91 11.94
CA GLY A 38 15.13 3.20 12.55
C GLY A 38 14.83 3.08 14.04
N ARG A 39 14.23 4.13 14.59
CA ARG A 39 13.83 4.11 16.00
C ARG A 39 12.58 3.25 16.19
N PRO A 40 12.47 2.50 17.29
CA PRO A 40 11.29 1.68 17.58
C PRO A 40 9.99 2.50 17.66
N ASP A 41 10.07 3.77 18.06
CA ASP A 41 8.92 4.66 18.27
C ASP A 41 8.53 5.51 17.04
N GLN A 42 9.15 5.29 15.88
CA GLN A 42 8.88 6.10 14.69
C GLN A 42 7.69 5.58 13.87
N ALA A 43 7.20 6.41 12.94
CA ALA A 43 6.14 5.99 12.03
C ALA A 43 6.59 4.84 11.12
N PHE A 44 5.65 3.99 10.74
CA PHE A 44 5.85 2.87 9.79
C PHE A 44 6.81 1.78 10.27
N VAL A 45 6.98 1.64 11.59
CA VAL A 45 7.65 0.48 12.18
C VAL A 45 6.76 -0.75 11.97
N MET A 46 7.30 -1.77 11.32
CA MET A 46 6.66 -3.06 11.10
C MET A 46 7.02 -4.07 12.20
N PHE A 47 8.23 -3.95 12.75
CA PHE A 47 8.68 -4.83 13.83
C PHE A 47 9.61 -4.08 14.76
N GLU A 48 9.44 -4.28 16.05
CA GLU A 48 10.40 -3.96 17.09
C GLU A 48 10.58 -5.18 17.99
N LEU A 49 11.73 -5.29 18.65
CA LEU A 49 12.05 -6.46 19.45
C LEU A 49 11.15 -6.60 20.69
N GLY A 50 10.80 -5.49 21.34
CA GLY A 50 10.03 -5.48 22.59
C GLY A 50 10.69 -6.36 23.67
N ASP A 51 9.92 -7.30 24.22
CA ASP A 51 10.39 -8.30 25.19
C ASP A 51 10.82 -9.63 24.54
N GLU A 52 10.75 -9.76 23.21
CA GLU A 52 11.18 -10.98 22.51
C GLU A 52 12.70 -11.15 22.62
N THR A 53 13.15 -12.40 22.82
CA THR A 53 14.59 -12.72 22.86
C THR A 53 14.94 -13.74 21.81
N PHE A 54 16.02 -13.51 21.08
CA PHE A 54 16.58 -14.46 20.11
C PHE A 54 18.00 -14.85 20.50
N GLU A 55 18.39 -16.08 20.17
CA GLU A 55 19.74 -16.57 20.45
C GLU A 55 20.82 -15.81 19.65
N ASN A 56 20.47 -15.34 18.44
CA ASN A 56 21.35 -14.59 17.54
C ASN A 56 20.54 -13.93 16.40
N ALA A 57 21.21 -13.08 15.64
CA ALA A 57 20.67 -12.40 14.45
C ALA A 57 20.06 -13.36 13.41
N GLN A 58 20.66 -14.54 13.20
CA GLN A 58 20.14 -15.53 12.24
C GLN A 58 18.81 -16.13 12.70
N ALA A 59 18.65 -16.37 14.00
CA ALA A 59 17.39 -16.83 14.59
C ALA A 59 16.29 -15.75 14.48
N LEU A 60 16.63 -14.48 14.70
CA LEU A 60 15.72 -13.35 14.45
C LEU A 60 15.29 -13.30 12.98
N LYS A 61 16.24 -13.35 12.04
CA LYS A 61 15.96 -13.39 10.59
C LYS A 61 15.01 -14.53 10.22
N ALA A 62 15.31 -15.75 10.68
CA ALA A 62 14.48 -16.91 10.41
C ALA A 62 13.05 -16.76 10.97
N SER A 63 12.92 -16.18 12.17
CA SER A 63 11.62 -15.86 12.77
C SER A 63 10.84 -14.88 11.88
N LEU A 64 11.43 -13.72 11.55
CA LEU A 64 10.79 -12.70 10.71
C LEU A 64 10.35 -13.26 9.34
N LEU A 65 11.19 -14.07 8.68
CA LEU A 65 10.84 -14.74 7.42
C LEU A 65 9.64 -15.69 7.56
N SER A 66 9.58 -16.43 8.67
CA SER A 66 8.51 -17.40 8.93
C SER A 66 7.15 -16.76 9.21
N ARG A 67 7.14 -15.54 9.78
CA ARG A 67 5.92 -14.78 10.10
C ARG A 67 5.65 -13.59 9.17
N ALA A 68 6.35 -13.51 8.04
CA ALA A 68 6.27 -12.37 7.11
C ALA A 68 4.83 -12.04 6.66
N GLU A 69 3.98 -13.06 6.45
CA GLU A 69 2.57 -12.84 6.09
C GLU A 69 1.81 -12.14 7.22
N GLY A 70 1.96 -12.61 8.46
CA GLY A 70 1.34 -11.97 9.63
C GLY A 70 1.84 -10.55 9.87
N LEU A 71 3.13 -10.30 9.65
CA LEU A 71 3.71 -8.94 9.77
C LEU A 71 3.12 -7.97 8.73
N ILE A 72 2.89 -8.43 7.50
CA ILE A 72 2.26 -7.61 6.45
C ILE A 72 0.80 -7.33 6.78
N ASP A 73 0.06 -8.35 7.22
CA ASP A 73 -1.35 -8.21 7.59
C ASP A 73 -1.51 -7.21 8.75
N GLU A 74 -0.70 -7.34 9.80
CA GLU A 74 -0.69 -6.43 10.94
C GLU A 74 -0.26 -5.02 10.52
N TYR A 75 0.82 -4.89 9.75
CA TYR A 75 1.30 -3.58 9.31
C TYR A 75 0.23 -2.81 8.52
N TYR A 76 -0.38 -3.43 7.51
CA TYR A 76 -1.40 -2.78 6.67
C TYR A 76 -2.80 -2.77 7.30
N GLN A 77 -3.00 -3.42 8.45
CA GLN A 77 -4.18 -3.18 9.26
C GLN A 77 -4.24 -1.71 9.69
N PHE A 78 -3.09 -1.16 10.10
CA PHE A 78 -2.99 0.18 10.71
C PHE A 78 -2.35 1.22 9.80
N ASN A 79 -1.54 0.81 8.82
CA ASN A 79 -0.83 1.73 7.94
C ASN A 79 -1.44 1.70 6.52
N PRO A 80 -1.70 2.87 5.91
CA PRO A 80 -2.05 2.93 4.51
C PRO A 80 -0.84 2.58 3.64
N LEU A 81 -1.11 2.21 2.38
CA LEU A 81 -0.08 2.29 1.34
C LEU A 81 0.47 3.71 1.32
N SER A 82 1.78 3.85 1.12
CA SER A 82 2.44 5.12 0.89
C SER A 82 1.95 5.76 -0.42
N LYS A 83 1.89 7.09 -0.41
CA LYS A 83 1.49 7.88 -1.58
C LYS A 83 2.34 7.58 -2.83
N PRO A 84 3.69 7.47 -2.76
CA PRO A 84 4.50 7.15 -3.92
C PRO A 84 4.18 5.77 -4.52
N PHE A 85 4.03 4.74 -3.68
CA PHE A 85 3.69 3.39 -4.12
C PHE A 85 2.30 3.35 -4.77
N PHE A 86 1.29 3.87 -4.09
CA PHE A 86 -0.08 3.95 -4.59
C PHE A 86 -0.15 4.64 -5.95
N ASN A 87 0.47 5.83 -6.08
CA ASN A 87 0.43 6.61 -7.32
C ASN A 87 1.10 5.88 -8.50
N ARG A 88 2.23 5.20 -8.24
CA ARG A 88 2.91 4.41 -9.26
C ARG A 88 2.03 3.25 -9.74
N GLN A 89 1.48 2.46 -8.81
CA GLN A 89 0.62 1.32 -9.14
C GLN A 89 -0.63 1.75 -9.89
N LEU A 90 -1.31 2.81 -9.43
CA LEU A 90 -2.50 3.35 -10.09
C LEU A 90 -2.17 3.84 -11.50
N MET A 91 -1.05 4.53 -11.68
CA MET A 91 -0.63 4.99 -13.01
C MET A 91 -0.31 3.82 -13.94
N ALA A 92 0.29 2.73 -13.45
CA ALA A 92 0.52 1.53 -14.24
C ALA A 92 -0.79 0.90 -14.72
N TYR A 93 -1.81 0.85 -13.87
CA TYR A 93 -3.15 0.40 -14.27
C TYR A 93 -3.82 1.32 -15.27
N VAL A 94 -3.73 2.64 -15.08
CA VAL A 94 -4.25 3.63 -16.05
C VAL A 94 -3.57 3.49 -17.41
N GLN A 95 -2.27 3.17 -17.46
CA GLN A 95 -1.55 2.90 -18.70
C GLN A 95 -1.99 1.58 -19.36
N THR A 96 -2.32 0.57 -18.55
CA THR A 96 -2.71 -0.76 -19.01
C THR A 96 -4.13 -0.80 -19.56
N TYR A 97 -5.10 -0.27 -18.80
CA TYR A 97 -6.53 -0.35 -19.14
C TYR A 97 -7.08 0.91 -19.80
N GLY A 98 -6.30 1.99 -19.81
CA GLY A 98 -6.70 3.29 -20.33
C GLY A 98 -7.44 4.14 -19.29
N PRO A 99 -7.36 5.48 -19.41
CA PRO A 99 -7.91 6.39 -18.41
C PRO A 99 -9.44 6.34 -18.29
N GLU A 100 -10.15 6.13 -19.41
CA GLU A 100 -11.62 6.10 -19.42
C GLU A 100 -12.20 4.93 -18.64
N ALA A 101 -11.42 3.87 -18.43
CA ALA A 101 -11.86 2.67 -17.74
C ALA A 101 -12.01 2.90 -16.21
N PHE A 102 -11.38 3.94 -15.66
CA PHE A 102 -11.43 4.32 -14.24
C PHE A 102 -12.38 5.48 -13.96
N VAL A 103 -13.28 5.80 -14.88
CA VAL A 103 -14.12 7.00 -14.80
C VAL A 103 -15.60 6.65 -14.84
N SER A 104 -16.35 7.18 -13.89
CA SER A 104 -17.80 7.26 -13.98
C SER A 104 -18.24 8.70 -14.25
N MET A 105 -19.23 8.85 -15.12
CA MET A 105 -19.81 10.13 -15.52
C MET A 105 -21.25 9.92 -16.02
N PRO A 106 -22.05 10.96 -16.27
CA PRO A 106 -23.43 10.78 -16.74
C PRO A 106 -23.52 9.87 -17.98
N GLY A 107 -24.19 8.73 -17.83
CA GLY A 107 -24.37 7.71 -18.88
C GLY A 107 -23.20 6.76 -19.09
N GLN A 108 -22.18 6.77 -18.22
CA GLN A 108 -21.03 5.87 -18.26
C GLN A 108 -20.59 5.46 -16.85
N SER A 109 -20.54 4.15 -16.59
CA SER A 109 -19.92 3.60 -15.39
C SER A 109 -18.43 3.36 -15.62
N ALA A 110 -17.65 3.41 -14.54
CA ALA A 110 -16.28 2.88 -14.57
C ALA A 110 -16.33 1.39 -14.94
N GLN A 111 -15.28 0.92 -15.62
CA GLN A 111 -15.08 -0.50 -15.94
C GLN A 111 -14.19 -1.17 -14.90
N TRP A 112 -13.24 -0.42 -14.36
CA TRP A 112 -12.33 -0.83 -13.31
C TRP A 112 -12.43 0.12 -12.13
N VAL A 113 -12.39 -0.46 -10.94
CA VAL A 113 -12.24 0.26 -9.68
C VAL A 113 -11.04 -0.29 -8.93
N VAL A 114 -10.56 0.47 -7.96
CA VAL A 114 -9.29 0.19 -7.29
C VAL A 114 -9.50 0.00 -5.78
N PHE A 115 -8.84 -1.00 -5.22
CA PHE A 115 -8.77 -1.25 -3.78
C PHE A 115 -7.31 -1.38 -3.33
N ALA A 116 -7.06 -1.15 -2.05
CA ALA A 116 -5.81 -1.57 -1.41
C ALA A 116 -6.08 -2.83 -0.57
N ASP A 117 -5.26 -3.86 -0.78
CA ASP A 117 -5.44 -5.17 -0.16
C ASP A 117 -4.08 -5.80 0.12
N GLY A 118 -3.83 -6.25 1.35
CA GLY A 118 -2.59 -6.94 1.71
C GLY A 118 -1.27 -6.26 1.30
N GLY A 119 -1.21 -4.93 1.33
CA GLY A 119 -0.01 -4.18 0.91
C GLY A 119 0.14 -3.98 -0.60
N GLU A 120 -0.90 -4.30 -1.36
CA GLU A 120 -0.97 -4.13 -2.81
C GLU A 120 -2.16 -3.25 -3.21
N LEU A 121 -2.08 -2.74 -4.43
CA LEU A 121 -3.20 -2.07 -5.10
C LEU A 121 -3.79 -3.08 -6.09
N VAL A 122 -5.11 -3.32 -6.03
CA VAL A 122 -5.79 -4.29 -6.90
C VAL A 122 -6.88 -3.61 -7.72
N CYS A 123 -7.00 -4.02 -8.98
CA CYS A 123 -8.07 -3.57 -9.88
C CYS A 123 -9.13 -4.66 -10.00
N GLU A 124 -10.40 -4.27 -9.88
CA GLU A 124 -11.53 -5.17 -10.01
C GLU A 124 -12.57 -4.60 -10.97
N ASP A 125 -13.24 -5.50 -11.69
CA ASP A 125 -14.33 -5.18 -12.60
C ASP A 125 -15.69 -5.45 -11.93
N ALA A 126 -16.76 -5.22 -12.69
CA ALA A 126 -18.14 -5.37 -12.22
C ALA A 126 -18.52 -6.81 -11.81
N SER A 127 -17.67 -7.82 -12.02
CA SER A 127 -17.90 -9.16 -11.48
C SER A 127 -17.63 -9.25 -9.98
N SER A 128 -16.88 -8.30 -9.42
CA SER A 128 -16.58 -8.26 -8.00
C SER A 128 -17.78 -7.79 -7.17
N PRO A 129 -18.11 -8.47 -6.06
CA PRO A 129 -19.17 -8.03 -5.16
C PRO A 129 -18.85 -6.72 -4.44
N ARG A 130 -17.57 -6.30 -4.40
CA ARG A 130 -17.15 -5.03 -3.80
C ARG A 130 -17.07 -3.87 -4.79
N PHE A 131 -17.31 -4.08 -6.08
CA PHE A 131 -17.08 -3.10 -7.15
C PHE A 131 -17.65 -1.70 -6.87
N ASP A 132 -18.87 -1.60 -6.35
CA ASP A 132 -19.54 -0.32 -6.08
C ASP A 132 -18.82 0.55 -5.04
N TYR A 133 -17.96 -0.05 -4.22
CA TYR A 133 -17.18 0.61 -3.17
C TYR A 133 -15.77 0.99 -3.61
N GLY A 134 -15.36 0.57 -4.80
CA GLY A 134 -13.99 0.75 -5.25
C GLY A 134 -13.70 2.17 -5.73
N LEU A 135 -12.45 2.56 -5.56
CA LEU A 135 -11.98 3.88 -5.92
C LEU A 135 -11.96 4.04 -7.44
N HIS A 136 -12.56 5.13 -7.92
CA HIS A 136 -12.55 5.55 -9.32
C HIS A 136 -12.83 7.05 -9.38
N LEU A 137 -12.48 7.70 -10.49
CA LEU A 137 -12.73 9.13 -10.67
C LEU A 137 -14.18 9.36 -11.10
N ARG A 138 -14.93 10.10 -10.28
CA ARG A 138 -16.30 10.53 -10.61
C ARG A 138 -16.26 11.91 -11.26
N LEU A 139 -16.90 12.06 -12.42
CA LEU A 139 -17.06 13.33 -13.11
C LEU A 139 -18.55 13.70 -13.16
N ASP A 140 -18.86 14.95 -12.83
CA ASP A 140 -20.26 15.43 -12.78
C ASP A 140 -20.86 15.66 -14.18
N GLU A 141 -20.00 15.81 -15.19
CA GLU A 141 -20.39 16.13 -16.56
C GLU A 141 -19.76 15.17 -17.55
N LYS A 142 -20.43 14.96 -18.68
CA LYS A 142 -19.90 14.17 -19.77
C LYS A 142 -18.74 14.91 -20.44
N MET A 143 -17.58 14.29 -20.48
CA MET A 143 -16.36 14.90 -21.05
C MET A 143 -15.88 14.13 -22.29
N PRO A 144 -15.22 14.79 -23.25
CA PRO A 144 -14.55 14.12 -24.35
C PRO A 144 -13.30 13.36 -23.87
N ALA A 145 -12.91 12.31 -24.59
CA ALA A 145 -11.78 11.42 -24.28
C ALA A 145 -10.49 12.15 -23.85
N LEU A 146 -10.10 13.20 -24.56
CA LEU A 146 -8.89 13.97 -24.25
C LEU A 146 -8.99 14.70 -22.89
N ALA A 147 -10.16 15.22 -22.55
CA ALA A 147 -10.41 15.86 -21.27
C ALA A 147 -10.41 14.82 -20.14
N ILE A 148 -10.99 13.64 -20.36
CA ILE A 148 -10.95 12.52 -19.41
C ILE A 148 -9.50 12.13 -19.11
N LYS A 149 -8.68 11.93 -20.15
CA LYS A 149 -7.25 11.60 -20.00
C LYS A 149 -6.51 12.63 -19.12
N ASN A 150 -6.77 13.92 -19.34
CA ASN A 150 -6.14 14.98 -18.54
C ASN A 150 -6.66 14.99 -17.09
N LYS A 151 -7.96 14.76 -16.88
CA LYS A 151 -8.57 14.68 -15.55
C LYS A 151 -8.01 13.50 -14.74
N VAL A 152 -7.93 12.31 -15.33
CA VAL A 152 -7.34 11.13 -14.69
C VAL A 152 -5.86 11.36 -14.39
N LYS A 153 -5.09 11.91 -15.33
CA LYS A 153 -3.69 12.26 -15.09
C LYS A 153 -3.55 13.21 -13.90
N ASN A 154 -4.36 14.28 -13.86
CA ASN A 154 -4.33 15.23 -12.76
C ASN A 154 -4.78 14.62 -11.43
N TRP A 155 -5.79 13.75 -11.45
CA TRP A 155 -6.29 13.04 -10.28
C TRP A 155 -5.18 12.22 -9.60
N VAL A 156 -4.37 11.49 -10.38
CA VAL A 156 -3.22 10.74 -9.85
C VAL A 156 -2.08 11.68 -9.45
N GLN A 157 -1.68 12.61 -10.32
CA GLN A 157 -0.46 13.42 -10.12
C GLN A 157 -0.58 14.49 -9.04
N SER A 158 -1.77 15.06 -8.83
CA SER A 158 -2.02 16.01 -7.73
C SER A 158 -2.03 15.31 -6.36
N GLY A 159 -2.29 14.01 -6.34
CA GLY A 159 -2.51 13.24 -5.13
C GLY A 159 -3.97 13.17 -4.69
N SER A 160 -4.93 13.76 -5.42
CA SER A 160 -6.35 13.63 -5.10
C SER A 160 -6.81 12.17 -5.08
N ALA A 161 -6.30 11.31 -5.97
CA ALA A 161 -6.59 9.87 -5.91
C ALA A 161 -6.15 9.22 -4.60
N TYR A 162 -5.03 9.68 -4.04
CA TYR A 162 -4.54 9.19 -2.75
C TYR A 162 -5.38 9.73 -1.59
N GLU A 163 -5.81 10.99 -1.65
CA GLU A 163 -6.72 11.57 -0.66
C GLU A 163 -8.06 10.82 -0.65
N ASP A 164 -8.60 10.51 -1.83
CA ASP A 164 -9.81 9.69 -1.95
C ASP A 164 -9.58 8.29 -1.35
N TYR A 165 -8.46 7.64 -1.65
CA TYR A 165 -8.07 6.36 -1.05
C TYR A 165 -8.05 6.42 0.48
N ILE A 166 -7.38 7.43 1.06
CA ILE A 166 -7.35 7.61 2.51
C ILE A 166 -8.75 7.84 3.03
N SER A 167 -9.55 8.71 2.41
CA SER A 167 -10.92 9.08 2.83
C SER A 167 -11.85 7.86 2.97
N VAL A 168 -11.76 6.92 2.03
CA VAL A 168 -12.57 5.69 2.01
C VAL A 168 -12.10 4.70 3.08
N ASN A 169 -10.85 4.79 3.50
CA ASN A 169 -10.24 3.91 4.51
C ASN A 169 -10.07 4.60 5.89
N VAL A 170 -10.57 5.82 6.09
CA VAL A 170 -10.45 6.55 7.38
C VAL A 170 -11.04 5.73 8.53
N CYS A 171 -12.16 5.02 8.33
CA CYS A 171 -12.73 4.15 9.36
C CYS A 171 -11.83 2.94 9.72
N ARG A 172 -10.95 2.50 8.82
CA ARG A 172 -9.97 1.45 9.09
C ARG A 172 -8.79 1.98 9.90
N PHE A 173 -8.35 3.21 9.63
CA PHE A 173 -7.15 3.81 10.25
C PHE A 173 -7.43 4.67 11.49
N SER A 174 -8.66 5.12 11.71
CA SER A 174 -9.03 6.05 12.80
C SER A 174 -9.83 5.41 13.94
N CYS A 175 -10.15 4.12 13.86
CA CYS A 175 -10.85 3.38 14.92
C CYS A 175 -9.90 2.82 15.99
N MET A 176 -8.83 3.55 16.31
CA MET A 176 -8.01 3.25 17.48
C MET A 176 -8.62 3.98 18.68
N GLU A 177 -9.38 3.26 19.51
CA GLU A 177 -9.69 3.65 20.91
C GLU A 177 -8.48 3.38 21.81
#